data_AF-A0A8J4RJ81-F1
#
_entry.id   AF-A0A8J4RJ81-F1
#
_cell.length_a   1.000
_cell.length_b   1.000
_cell.length_c   1.000
_cell.angle_alpha   90.00
_cell.angle_beta   90.00
_cell.angle_gamma   90.00
#
_symmetry.space_group_name_H-M   'P 1'
#
loop_
_entity.id
_entity.type
_entity.pdbx_description
1 polymer ?
#
loop_
_entity_poly.entity_id
_entity_poly.type
_entity_poly.pdbx_seq_one_letter_code
_entity_poly.pdbx_strand_id
1 'polypeptide(L)' 'MLQPQPQSTSTSAAQPSSSRLPEPVMHKNRLQEYTQRSGIQMPIYQTRNEGMQHAPKFRSIVEVDGCLYTSPNTFFA' A
#
# COMPACT_ATOMS: atom_id res chain seq x y z
N MET A 1 -27.02 -15.20 -30.31
CA MET A 1 -25.83 -15.05 -29.46
C MET A 1 -25.90 -13.68 -28.78
N LEU A 2 -26.42 -13.59 -27.56
CA LEU A 2 -26.32 -12.36 -26.77
C LEU A 2 -25.67 -12.75 -25.44
N GLN A 3 -24.42 -12.34 -25.28
CA GLN A 3 -23.61 -12.54 -24.09
C GLN A 3 -24.14 -11.63 -22.95
N PRO A 4 -24.30 -12.11 -21.70
CA PRO A 4 -24.76 -11.30 -20.57
C PRO A 4 -23.71 -10.27 -20.11
N GLN A 5 -24.15 -9.03 -19.81
CA GLN A 5 -23.35 -8.03 -19.08
C GLN A 5 -23.31 -8.40 -17.58
N PRO A 6 -22.12 -8.48 -16.94
CA PRO A 6 -22.04 -8.57 -15.49
C PRO A 6 -22.35 -7.19 -14.87
N GLN A 7 -23.36 -7.19 -14.02
CA GLN A 7 -23.83 -6.06 -13.23
C GLN A 7 -22.71 -5.49 -12.35
N SER A 8 -22.57 -4.16 -12.37
CA SER A 8 -21.75 -3.43 -11.41
C SER A 8 -22.32 -3.63 -10.01
N THR A 9 -21.68 -4.47 -9.20
CA THR A 9 -21.99 -4.59 -7.78
C THR A 9 -21.60 -3.30 -7.08
N SER A 10 -22.60 -2.49 -6.74
CA SER A 10 -22.50 -1.43 -5.75
C SER A 10 -22.20 -2.08 -4.39
N THR A 11 -20.93 -2.09 -4.00
CA THR A 11 -20.50 -2.53 -2.68
C THR A 11 -21.13 -1.63 -1.62
N SER A 12 -21.94 -2.24 -0.75
CA SER A 12 -22.63 -1.61 0.38
C SER A 12 -21.72 -0.74 1.23
N ALA A 13 -22.23 0.45 1.56
CA ALA A 13 -21.68 1.39 2.52
C ALA A 13 -21.40 0.71 3.88
N ALA A 14 -20.15 0.81 4.34
CA ALA A 14 -19.74 0.36 5.66
C ALA A 14 -20.17 1.37 6.73
N GLN A 15 -20.82 0.86 7.78
CA GLN A 15 -21.24 1.63 8.96
C GLN A 15 -20.05 2.04 9.85
N PRO A 16 -20.17 3.16 10.61
CA PRO A 16 -19.17 3.57 11.57
C PRO A 16 -19.46 2.94 12.94
N SER A 17 -18.60 2.05 13.43
CA SER A 17 -18.61 1.62 14.83
C SER A 17 -17.28 1.96 15.50
N SER A 18 -17.41 2.89 16.45
CA SER A 18 -16.36 3.55 17.19
C SER A 18 -15.71 2.61 18.20
N SER A 19 -14.52 2.11 17.86
CA SER A 19 -13.51 1.70 18.83
C SER A 19 -12.15 1.61 18.14
N ARG A 20 -11.65 2.76 17.63
CA ARG A 20 -10.23 2.88 17.26
C ARG A 20 -9.41 2.77 18.55
N LEU A 21 -9.00 1.56 18.88
CA LEU A 21 -7.85 1.33 19.75
C LEU A 21 -6.67 2.13 19.16
N PRO A 22 -5.71 2.60 19.96
CA PRO A 22 -4.45 3.09 19.45
C PRO A 22 -3.66 1.89 18.91
N GLU A 23 -4.09 1.34 17.78
CA GLU A 23 -3.29 0.43 16.98
C GLU A 23 -1.98 1.16 16.67
N PRO A 24 -0.82 0.50 16.81
CA PRO A 24 0.44 1.08 16.38
C PRO A 24 0.22 1.54 14.95
N VAL A 25 0.22 2.86 14.73
CA VAL A 25 -0.23 3.44 13.47
C VAL A 25 0.79 3.02 12.42
N MET A 26 0.49 1.89 11.77
CA MET A 26 1.39 1.27 10.81
C MET A 26 1.71 2.33 9.78
N HIS A 27 3.00 2.58 9.54
CA HIS A 27 3.45 3.66 8.64
C HIS A 27 2.77 3.60 7.27
N LYS A 28 2.45 2.39 6.80
CA LYS A 28 1.67 2.14 5.59
C LYS A 28 0.24 2.70 5.67
N ASN A 29 -0.46 2.46 6.78
CA ASN A 29 -1.83 2.95 6.99
C ASN A 29 -1.86 4.48 7.05
N ARG A 30 -0.93 5.10 7.78
CA ARG A 30 -0.83 6.56 7.86
C ARG A 30 -0.56 7.18 6.50
N LEU A 31 0.33 6.59 5.72
CA LEU A 31 0.64 7.07 4.38
C LEU A 31 -0.55 6.90 3.43
N GLN A 32 -1.25 5.77 3.51
CA GLN A 32 -2.45 5.52 2.71
C GLN A 32 -3.59 6.50 3.04
N GLU A 33 -3.86 6.74 4.33
CA GLU A 33 -4.84 7.73 4.77
C GLU A 33 -4.46 9.13 4.28
N TYR A 34 -3.17 9.49 4.33
CA TYR A 34 -2.66 10.75 3.82
C TYR A 34 -2.91 10.90 2.30
N THR A 35 -2.46 9.93 1.49
CA THR A 35 -2.63 10.02 0.03
C THR A 35 -4.10 10.11 -0.36
N GLN A 36 -4.96 9.32 0.29
CA GLN A 36 -6.40 9.33 0.04
C GLN A 36 -7.03 10.67 0.42
N ARG A 37 -6.73 11.23 1.60
CA ARG A 37 -7.29 12.52 2.05
C ARG A 37 -6.76 13.70 1.23
N SER A 38 -5.57 13.58 0.67
CA SER A 38 -4.94 14.60 -0.18
C SER A 38 -5.31 14.49 -1.66
N GLY A 39 -6.07 13.47 -2.08
CA GLY A 39 -6.40 13.24 -3.49
C GLY A 39 -5.22 12.80 -4.36
N ILE A 40 -4.13 12.33 -3.71
CA ILE A 40 -2.95 11.78 -4.37
C ILE A 40 -3.25 10.32 -4.73
N GLN A 41 -2.64 9.82 -5.81
CA GLN A 41 -2.71 8.40 -6.14
C GLN A 41 -2.25 7.53 -4.96
N MET A 42 -2.84 6.33 -4.86
CA MET A 42 -2.45 5.32 -3.88
C MET A 42 -0.94 5.03 -3.96
N PRO A 43 -0.25 4.89 -2.81
CA PRO A 43 1.19 4.66 -2.78
C PRO A 43 1.53 3.27 -3.35
N ILE A 44 2.58 3.20 -4.15
CA ILE A 44 3.08 1.94 -4.71
C ILE A 44 4.26 1.49 -3.85
N TYR A 45 4.22 0.24 -3.40
CA TYR A 45 5.30 -0.36 -2.61
C TYR A 45 6.04 -1.40 -3.45
N GLN A 46 7.36 -1.31 -3.47
CA GLN A 46 8.22 -2.27 -4.12
C GLN A 46 9.33 -2.72 -3.17
N THR A 47 9.67 -3.99 -3.24
CA THR A 47 10.82 -4.55 -2.53
C THR A 47 11.77 -5.13 -3.57
N ARG A 48 13.03 -4.73 -3.53
CA ARG A 48 14.08 -5.22 -4.42
C ARG A 48 15.10 -6.04 -3.63
N ASN A 49 15.46 -7.21 -4.14
CA ASN A 49 16.63 -7.94 -3.65
C ASN A 49 17.90 -7.37 -4.31
N GLU A 50 18.83 -6.90 -3.50
CA GLU A 50 20.16 -6.41 -3.87
C GLU A 50 21.28 -7.31 -3.35
N GLY A 51 20.94 -8.39 -2.66
CA GLY A 51 21.87 -9.41 -2.18
C GLY A 51 22.09 -10.54 -3.17
N MET A 52 22.99 -11.46 -2.81
CA MET A 52 23.21 -12.69 -3.58
C MET A 52 22.01 -13.65 -3.40
N GLN A 53 21.84 -14.60 -4.33
CA GLN A 53 20.76 -15.59 -4.23
C GLN A 53 20.79 -16.37 -2.90
N HIS A 54 21.99 -16.66 -2.38
CA HIS A 54 22.18 -17.35 -1.09
C HIS A 54 22.29 -16.41 0.12
N ALA A 55 22.29 -15.09 -0.10
CA ALA A 55 22.41 -14.06 0.94
C ALA A 55 21.59 -12.82 0.54
N PRO A 56 20.25 -12.93 0.53
CA PRO A 56 19.37 -11.88 0.05
C PRO A 56 19.43 -10.65 0.97
N LYS A 57 19.34 -9.48 0.36
CA LYS A 57 19.27 -8.18 1.05
C LYS A 57 18.18 -7.36 0.38
N PHE A 58 17.15 -7.01 1.14
CA PHE A 58 15.97 -6.36 0.62
C PHE A 58 16.02 -4.85 0.87
N ARG A 59 15.77 -4.09 -0.19
CA ARG A 59 15.56 -2.65 -0.14
C ARG A 59 14.10 -2.34 -0.41
N SER A 60 13.52 -1.51 0.45
CA SER A 60 12.14 -1.07 0.31
C SER A 60 12.10 0.25 -0.46
N ILE A 61 11.18 0.33 -1.41
CA ILE A 61 10.93 1.51 -2.24
C ILE A 61 9.44 1.83 -2.15
N VAL A 62 9.11 3.10 -1.96
CA VAL A 62 7.74 3.60 -1.91
C VAL A 62 7.61 4.75 -2.89
N GLU A 63 6.65 4.66 -3.81
CA GLU A 63 6.31 5.74 -4.73
C GLU A 63 5.07 6.50 -4.21
N VAL A 64 5.19 7.82 -4.10
CA VAL A 64 4.11 8.72 -3.68
C VAL A 64 4.19 9.98 -4.52
N ASP A 65 3.11 10.32 -5.23
CA ASP A 65 3.04 11.53 -6.05
C ASP A 65 4.17 11.63 -7.09
N GLY A 66 4.52 10.49 -7.72
CA GLY A 66 5.64 10.39 -8.65
C GLY A 66 7.04 10.48 -8.02
N CYS A 67 7.13 10.68 -6.70
CA CYS A 67 8.39 10.70 -5.96
C CYS A 67 8.72 9.31 -5.41
N LEU A 68 9.95 8.86 -5.62
CA LEU A 68 10.46 7.57 -5.13
C LEU A 68 11.25 7.75 -3.84
N TYR A 69 10.83 7.05 -2.78
CA TYR A 69 11.46 7.04 -1.47
C TYR A 69 12.07 5.66 -1.22
N THR A 70 13.35 5.63 -0.87
CA THR A 70 14.11 4.39 -0.71
C THR A 70 14.60 4.23 0.71
N SER A 71 14.55 3.02 1.26
CA SER A 71 15.08 2.77 2.60
C SER A 71 16.61 2.97 2.65
N PRO A 72 17.13 3.68 3.67
CA PRO A 72 18.57 3.96 3.78
C PRO A 72 19.38 2.66 3.93
N ASN A 73 18.84 1.71 4.70
CA ASN A 73 19.45 0.41 4.94
C ASN A 73 18.70 -0.69 4.16
N THR A 74 19.41 -1.78 3.92
CA THR A 74 18.84 -3.04 3.44
C THR A 74 18.53 -3.97 4.62
N PHE A 75 17.47 -4.76 4.49
CA PHE A 75 17.03 -5.72 5.49
C PHE A 75 17.32 -7.15 5.02
N PHE A 76 17.65 -8.04 5.95
CA PHE A 76 17.78 -9.47 5.64
C PHE A 76 16.40 -10.15 5.63
N ALA A 77 16.28 -11.28 4.93
CA ALA A 77 15.08 -12.12 5.00
C ALA A 77 14.92 -12.76 6.38
#